data_AF-A0A7Y6CVN7-F1
#
_entry.id   AF-A0A7Y6CVN7-F1
#
_cell.length_a   1.000
_cell.length_b   1.000
_cell.length_c   1.000
_cell.angle_alpha   90.00
_cell.angle_beta   90.00
_cell.angle_gamma   90.00
#
_symmetry.space_group_name_H-M   'P 1'
#
loop_
_entity.id
_entity.type
_entity.pdbx_description
1 polymer ?
#
loop_
_entity_poly.entity_id
_entity_poly.type
_entity_poly.pdbx_seq_one_letter_code
_entity_poly.pdbx_strand_id
1 'polypeptide(L)'
;MHAGSAALDNCPTGEGIIEPQPYVTDETRALVTLGRLTRGVLHELSNPLVALLGSAELALASAEPGTKLHDRIALTQRTGAEVVEIVRALQGFVRLQSEPPRELSVGAAAVDAVAL
;
A
#
# COMPACT_ATOMS: atom_id res chain seq x y z
N MET A 1 72.64 1.62 22.28
CA MET A 1 72.44 1.36 20.83
C MET A 1 71.57 0.12 20.73
N HIS A 2 70.32 0.09 20.26
CA HIS A 2 69.45 1.06 19.61
C HIS A 2 68.02 0.86 20.17
N ALA A 3 67.29 1.96 20.30
CA ALA A 3 65.87 2.02 20.62
C ALA A 3 64.99 1.62 19.42
N GLY A 4 63.74 1.23 19.67
CA GLY A 4 62.73 1.08 18.62
C GLY A 4 61.46 0.35 19.06
N SER A 5 60.68 0.99 19.93
CA SER A 5 59.32 0.59 20.33
C SER A 5 58.29 1.07 19.30
N ALA A 6 57.26 0.24 19.05
CA ALA A 6 55.83 0.57 18.93
C ALA A 6 55.12 -0.19 17.80
N ALA A 7 54.16 -1.03 18.23
CA ALA A 7 52.78 -1.22 17.78
C ALA A 7 52.33 -0.97 16.32
N LEU A 8 51.19 -1.61 16.02
CA LEU A 8 50.31 -1.52 14.83
C LEU A 8 50.70 -2.52 13.73
N ASP A 9 49.83 -3.36 13.18
CA ASP A 9 48.39 -3.49 13.36
C ASP A 9 47.92 -4.88 12.92
N ASN A 10 46.89 -5.33 13.61
CA ASN A 10 46.19 -6.58 13.45
C ASN A 10 45.46 -6.57 12.08
N CYS A 11 45.79 -7.48 11.16
CA CYS A 11 45.04 -7.64 9.90
C CYS A 11 44.00 -8.76 10.09
N PRO A 12 42.70 -8.46 10.29
CA PRO A 12 41.68 -9.47 10.18
C PRO A 12 41.43 -9.72 8.70
N THR A 13 41.77 -10.91 8.23
CA THR A 13 41.21 -11.50 7.01
C THR A 13 39.72 -11.71 7.24
N GLY A 14 38.94 -10.66 7.02
CA GLY A 14 37.49 -10.70 6.98
C GLY A 14 37.04 -11.05 5.57
N GLU A 15 36.68 -12.32 5.36
CA GLU A 15 35.79 -12.73 4.27
C GLU A 15 34.42 -12.07 4.50
N GLY A 16 34.32 -10.80 4.16
CA GLY A 16 33.05 -10.10 4.08
C GLY A 16 32.41 -10.44 2.75
N ILE A 17 31.54 -11.45 2.73
CA ILE A 17 30.52 -11.54 1.69
C ILE A 17 29.64 -10.30 1.88
N ILE A 18 29.96 -9.21 1.19
CA ILE A 18 29.06 -8.06 1.08
C ILE A 18 27.90 -8.57 0.24
N GLU A 19 26.85 -9.07 0.89
CA GLU A 19 25.56 -9.23 0.22
C GLU A 19 25.20 -7.87 -0.39
N PRO A 20 24.94 -7.78 -1.71
CA PRO A 20 24.57 -6.52 -2.32
C PRO A 20 23.25 -6.07 -1.69
N GLN A 21 23.32 -5.02 -0.86
CA GLN A 21 22.13 -4.32 -0.40
C GLN A 21 21.33 -3.90 -1.63
N PRO A 22 20.07 -4.34 -1.78
CA PRO A 22 19.29 -4.03 -2.97
C PRO A 22 19.12 -2.50 -3.03
N TYR A 23 19.75 -1.90 -4.04
CA TYR A 23 19.65 -0.47 -4.25
C TYR A 23 18.21 -0.14 -4.65
N VAL A 24 17.42 0.36 -3.70
CA VAL A 24 16.09 0.89 -4.01
C VAL A 24 16.29 2.23 -4.71
N THR A 25 16.04 2.27 -6.01
CA THR A 25 16.18 3.49 -6.81
C THR A 25 15.16 4.55 -6.40
N ASP A 26 15.44 5.81 -6.72
CA ASP A 26 14.46 6.89 -6.53
C ASP A 26 13.16 6.60 -7.31
N GLU A 27 13.23 5.99 -8.49
CA GLU A 27 12.06 5.54 -9.24
C GLU A 27 11.26 4.49 -8.48
N THR A 28 11.95 3.54 -7.83
CA THR A 28 11.31 2.50 -7.03
C THR A 28 10.63 3.09 -5.79
N ARG A 29 11.28 4.05 -5.10
CA ARG A 29 10.65 4.78 -3.97
C ARG A 29 9.44 5.59 -4.41
N ALA A 30 9.51 6.25 -5.56
CA ALA A 30 8.39 7.01 -6.12
C ALA A 30 7.20 6.09 -6.41
N LEU A 31 7.42 4.91 -6.99
CA LEU A 31 6.37 3.92 -7.26
C LEU A 31 5.75 3.35 -5.97
N VAL A 32 6.56 3.05 -4.96
CA VAL A 32 6.06 2.61 -3.64
C VAL A 32 5.22 3.71 -2.98
N THR A 33 5.68 4.95 -3.04
CA THR A 33 4.96 6.11 -2.49
C THR A 33 3.64 6.33 -3.22
N LEU A 34 3.66 6.29 -4.56
CA LEU A 34 2.47 6.40 -5.40
C LEU A 34 1.47 5.29 -5.07
N GLY A 35 1.90 4.03 -4.97
CA GLY A 35 1.04 2.91 -4.60
C GLY A 35 0.38 3.09 -3.23
N ARG A 36 1.11 3.59 -2.22
CA ARG A 36 0.54 3.91 -0.90
C ARG A 36 -0.50 5.03 -0.97
N LEU A 37 -0.22 6.12 -1.69
CA LEU A 37 -1.14 7.24 -1.88
C LEU A 37 -2.41 6.79 -2.63
N THR A 38 -2.25 6.06 -3.73
CA THR A 38 -3.38 5.52 -4.49
C THR A 38 -4.24 4.60 -3.62
N ARG A 39 -3.65 3.74 -2.79
CA ARG A 39 -4.41 2.90 -1.85
C ARG A 39 -5.28 3.74 -0.89
N GLY A 40 -4.72 4.81 -0.34
CA GLY A 40 -5.45 5.72 0.55
C GLY A 40 -6.64 6.38 -0.15
N VAL A 41 -6.43 6.94 -1.34
CA VAL A 41 -7.48 7.58 -2.14
C VAL A 41 -8.60 6.59 -2.48
N LEU A 42 -8.27 5.36 -2.88
CA LEU A 42 -9.28 4.35 -3.19
C LEU A 42 -10.11 3.94 -1.97
N HIS A 43 -9.50 3.92 -0.79
CA HIS A 43 -10.22 3.68 0.45
C HIS A 43 -11.18 4.84 0.74
N GLU A 44 -10.72 6.08 0.60
CA GLU A 44 -11.56 7.27 0.80
C GLU A 44 -12.70 7.38 -0.21
N LEU A 45 -12.54 6.88 -1.44
CA LEU A 45 -13.62 6.78 -2.44
C LEU A 45 -14.65 5.71 -2.09
N SER A 46 -14.24 4.65 -1.40
CA SER A 46 -15.17 3.57 -1.02
C SER A 46 -16.24 4.06 -0.04
N ASN A 47 -15.87 4.97 0.87
CA ASN A 47 -16.77 5.49 1.91
C ASN A 47 -18.00 6.25 1.35
N PRO A 48 -17.86 7.29 0.50
CA PRO A 48 -18.99 7.99 -0.08
C PRO A 48 -19.77 7.09 -1.05
N LEU A 49 -19.15 6.11 -1.71
CA LEU A 49 -19.86 5.15 -2.56
C LEU A 49 -20.81 4.27 -1.76
N VAL A 50 -20.40 3.81 -0.57
CA VAL A 50 -21.29 3.07 0.34
C VAL A 50 -22.48 3.93 0.75
N ALA A 51 -22.24 5.18 1.14
CA ALA A 51 -23.31 6.09 1.54
C ALA A 51 -24.27 6.42 0.37
N LEU A 52 -23.73 6.65 -0.83
CA LEU A 52 -24.51 6.94 -2.04
C LEU A 52 -25.40 5.76 -2.41
N LEU A 53 -24.84 4.54 -2.46
CA LEU A 53 -25.60 3.35 -2.81
C LEU A 53 -26.66 3.01 -1.76
N GLY A 54 -26.32 3.05 -0.48
CA GLY A 54 -27.29 2.85 0.60
C GLY A 54 -28.42 3.88 0.57
N SER A 55 -28.10 5.15 0.26
CA SER A 55 -29.12 6.19 0.10
C SER A 55 -30.02 5.93 -1.11
N ALA A 56 -29.45 5.50 -2.23
CA ALA A 56 -30.20 5.16 -3.44
C ALA A 56 -31.09 3.93 -3.22
N GLU A 57 -30.64 2.93 -2.47
CA GLU A 57 -31.43 1.76 -2.08
C GLU A 57 -32.64 2.12 -1.21
N LEU A 58 -32.43 2.95 -0.18
CA LEU A 58 -33.52 3.45 0.67
C LEU A 58 -34.52 4.31 -0.13
N ALA A 59 -34.02 5.14 -1.04
CA ALA A 59 -34.86 5.96 -1.91
C ALA A 59 -35.66 5.11 -2.91
N LEU A 60 -35.07 4.05 -3.49
CA LEU A 60 -35.78 3.09 -4.33
C LEU A 60 -36.90 2.38 -3.57
N ALA A 61 -36.63 1.94 -2.34
CA ALA A 61 -37.63 1.30 -1.50
C ALA A 61 -38.84 2.19 -1.20
N SER A 62 -38.68 3.51 -1.29
CA SER A 62 -39.72 4.51 -1.02
C SER A 62 -40.36 5.07 -2.30
N ALA A 63 -39.79 4.80 -3.48
CA ALA A 63 -40.24 5.37 -4.73
C ALA A 63 -41.28 4.46 -5.40
N GLU A 64 -42.36 5.06 -5.92
CA GLU A 64 -43.41 4.34 -6.63
C GLU A 64 -42.85 3.68 -7.92
N PRO A 65 -42.97 2.34 -8.07
CA PRO A 65 -42.49 1.64 -9.26
C PRO A 65 -43.12 2.14 -10.57
N GLY A 66 -42.35 2.11 -11.66
CA GLY A 66 -42.80 2.57 -12.98
C GLY A 66 -42.88 4.09 -13.14
N THR A 67 -42.50 4.85 -12.10
CA THR A 67 -42.34 6.30 -12.22
C THR A 67 -40.96 6.70 -12.73
N LYS A 68 -40.88 7.85 -13.40
CA LYS A 68 -39.59 8.43 -13.83
C LYS A 68 -38.62 8.64 -12.67
N LEU A 69 -39.12 8.92 -11.46
CA LEU A 69 -38.28 9.09 -10.28
C LEU A 69 -37.64 7.76 -9.89
N HIS A 70 -38.44 6.70 -9.76
CA HIS A 70 -37.95 5.35 -9.50
C HIS A 70 -36.89 4.94 -10.54
N ASP A 71 -37.16 5.14 -11.83
CA ASP A 71 -36.23 4.77 -12.91
C ASP A 71 -34.90 5.53 -12.84
N ARG A 72 -34.95 6.82 -12.48
CA ARG A 72 -33.74 7.64 -12.31
C ARG A 72 -32.91 7.18 -11.12
N ILE A 73 -33.55 6.89 -9.98
CA ILE A 73 -32.83 6.38 -8.80
C ILE A 73 -32.24 5.00 -9.12
N ALA A 74 -32.99 4.14 -9.82
CA ALA A 74 -32.53 2.83 -10.25
C ALA A 74 -31.30 2.92 -11.17
N LEU A 75 -31.28 3.89 -12.09
CA LEU A 75 -30.11 4.16 -12.92
C LEU A 75 -28.92 4.63 -12.06
N THR A 76 -29.12 5.58 -11.14
CA THR A 76 -28.06 6.04 -10.23
C THR A 76 -27.48 4.90 -9.40
N GLN A 77 -28.31 4.00 -8.87
CA GLN A 77 -27.87 2.84 -8.09
C GLN A 77 -27.04 1.88 -8.95
N ARG A 78 -27.48 1.55 -10.16
CA ARG A 78 -26.72 0.68 -11.08
C ARG A 78 -25.38 1.28 -11.48
N THR A 79 -25.37 2.55 -11.90
CA THR A 79 -24.12 3.23 -12.27
C THR A 79 -23.18 3.36 -11.07
N GLY A 80 -23.69 3.63 -9.87
CA GLY A 80 -22.87 3.64 -8.66
C GLY A 80 -22.23 2.27 -8.36
N ALA A 81 -22.98 1.18 -8.59
CA ALA A 81 -22.47 -0.18 -8.42
C ALA A 81 -21.36 -0.51 -9.44
N GLU A 82 -21.49 -0.07 -10.69
CA GLU A 82 -20.41 -0.18 -11.70
C GLU A 82 -19.14 0.55 -11.25
N VAL A 83 -19.28 1.76 -10.67
CA VAL A 83 -18.14 2.52 -10.14
C VAL A 83 -17.47 1.77 -8.97
N VAL A 84 -18.23 1.12 -8.10
CA VAL A 84 -17.67 0.28 -7.01
C VAL A 84 -16.80 -0.84 -7.59
N GLU A 85 -17.24 -1.50 -8.66
CA GLU A 85 -16.44 -2.56 -9.29
C GLU A 85 -15.13 -2.03 -9.89
N ILE A 86 -15.15 -0.83 -10.50
CA ILE A 86 -13.93 -0.18 -10.99
C ILE A 86 -12.96 0.12 -9.83
N VAL A 87 -13.46 0.67 -8.72
CA VAL A 87 -12.64 0.97 -7.54
C VAL A 87 -12.05 -0.31 -6.95
N ARG A 88 -12.84 -1.40 -6.86
CA ARG A 88 -12.36 -2.71 -6.39
C ARG A 88 -11.28 -3.29 -7.28
N ALA A 89 -11.44 -3.22 -8.60
CA ALA A 89 -10.42 -3.66 -9.55
C ALA A 89 -9.10 -2.90 -9.34
N LEU A 90 -9.18 -1.58 -9.15
CA LEU A 90 -8.00 -0.75 -8.91
C LEU A 90 -7.35 -1.02 -7.54
N GLN A 91 -8.15 -1.29 -6.50
CA GLN A 91 -7.64 -1.74 -5.19
C GLN A 91 -6.89 -3.07 -5.30
N GLY A 92 -7.43 -4.01 -6.09
CA GLY A 92 -6.80 -5.29 -6.39
C GLY A 92 -5.47 -5.12 -7.11
N PHE A 93 -5.42 -4.25 -8.11
CA PHE A 93 -4.19 -3.91 -8.83
C PHE A 93 -3.11 -3.34 -7.90
N VAL A 94 -3.44 -2.35 -7.07
CA VAL A 94 -2.50 -1.75 -6.11
C VAL A 94 -1.99 -2.77 -5.07
N ARG A 95 -2.80 -3.77 -4.72
CA ARG A 95 -2.36 -4.88 -3.85
C ARG A 95 -1.33 -5.79 -4.52
N LEU A 96 -1.45 -6.05 -5.83
CA LEU A 96 -0.49 -6.87 -6.59
C LEU A 96 0.88 -6.17 -6.74
N GLN A 97 0.92 -4.84 -6.75
CA GLN A 97 2.15 -4.05 -6.83
C GLN A 97 2.91 -3.95 -5.48
N SER A 98 2.38 -4.51 -4.40
CA SER A 98 3.05 -4.51 -3.09
C SER A 98 4.00 -5.70 -2.98
N GLU A 99 5.17 -5.51 -2.34
CA GLU A 99 6.15 -6.59 -2.15
C GLU A 99 5.51 -7.85 -1.55
N PRO A 100 5.91 -9.06 -2.01
CA PRO A 100 5.42 -10.30 -1.43
C PRO A 100 5.80 -10.38 0.06
N PRO A 101 4.98 -11.06 0.88
CA PRO A 101 5.31 -11.26 2.29
C PRO A 101 6.68 -11.92 2.42
N ARG A 102 7.60 -11.28 3.15
CA ARG A 102 8.90 -11.84 3.51
C ARG A 102 8.86 -12.32 4.95
N GLU A 103 9.47 -13.46 5.24
CA GLU A 103 9.74 -13.86 6.62
C GLU A 103 10.60 -12.81 7.32
N LEU A 104 10.07 -12.25 8.40
CA LEU A 104 10.68 -11.17 9.15
C LEU A 104 10.76 -11.61 10.61
N SER A 105 11.98 -11.70 11.14
CA SER A 105 12.17 -11.97 12.56
C SER A 105 11.76 -10.74 13.36
N VAL A 106 10.72 -10.88 14.18
CA VAL A 106 10.25 -9.82 15.08
C VAL A 106 11.37 -9.38 16.04
N GLY A 107 12.18 -10.33 16.50
CA GLY A 107 13.32 -10.05 17.38
C GLY A 107 14.40 -9.19 16.70
N ALA A 108 14.76 -9.53 15.45
CA ALA A 108 15.75 -8.75 14.71
C ALA A 108 15.24 -7.33 14.41
N ALA A 109 13.98 -7.20 13.96
CA ALA A 109 13.38 -5.90 13.68
C ALA A 109 13.25 -5.00 14.91
N ALA A 110 12.98 -5.59 16.09
CA ALA A 110 12.91 -4.85 17.34
C ALA A 110 14.29 -4.32 17.78
N VAL A 111 15.35 -5.08 17.54
CA VAL A 111 16.73 -4.65 17.84
C VAL A 111 17.14 -3.47 16.95
N ASP A 112 16.87 -3.55 15.63
CA ASP A 112 17.19 -2.47 14.69
C ASP A 112 16.46 -1.16 15.03
N ALA A 113 15.19 -1.24 15.46
CA ALA A 113 14.39 -0.06 15.78
C ALA A 113 14.84 0.71 17.03
N VAL A 114 15.53 0.04 17.96
CA VAL A 114 16.05 0.65 19.19
C VAL A 114 17.49 1.16 19.02
N ALA A 115 18.17 0.74 17.96
CA ALA A 115 19.53 1.18 17.61
C ALA A 115 19.57 2.53 16.86
N LEU A 116 18.41 3.17 16.65
CA LEU A 116 18.21 4.41 15.89
C LEU A 116 17.89 5.57 16.84
#